data_AF-A0A3N4KED3-F1
#
_entry.id   AF-A0A3N4KED3-F1
#
_cell.length_a   1.000
_cell.length_b   1.000
_cell.length_c   1.000
_cell.angle_alpha   90.00
_cell.angle_beta   90.00
_cell.angle_gamma   90.00
#
_symmetry.space_group_name_H-M   'P 1'
#
loop_
_entity.id
_entity.type
_entity.pdbx_description
1 polymer ?
#
loop_
_entity_poly.entity_id
_entity_poly.type
_entity_poly.pdbx_seq_one_letter_code
_entity_poly.pdbx_strand_id
1 'polypeptide(L)'
;MWRDRTNLYISYRQSYSHHPAKRPRFGPSAGAFSPGFHTDEERRGLISSNDAEDTFSNNGDTIIEMDLLPPRWADVSDDVNEILVDIARKSAKLDKLHQKHVLPGFDDNRSAEEGEIERLTTEITSAFHQCQNKIRKVQIMVNSAAGEVSRAEEAMSKNIQINLATKVQEASTSFRKKQSAYLKKLRGLSGMTTPLDRAGSPSQLYQDSDPSADISFSQSALQQSATLTSNDAAIMQREREITDIAKGIIELADIFKELQTMVIDQGTLLDRIDYNVEQMSVHIKAADKEMTVASGYQRRTTKRKAILLLLLLVVGMIILLVIKPKKHAPLPPPDPNMPRPPPIPVKDEPPAYRRFVPALEDNLAKAKGRRRVRERAMVAIKIER
;
A
#
# COMPACT_ATOMS: atom_id res chain seq x y z
N MET A 1 -28.35 -20.13 7.81
CA MET A 1 -27.33 -20.99 8.44
C MET A 1 -26.01 -20.80 7.71
N TRP A 2 -24.93 -20.44 8.42
CA TRP A 2 -23.57 -20.43 7.87
C TRP A 2 -22.80 -21.62 8.47
N ARG A 3 -21.82 -22.17 7.73
CA ARG A 3 -21.08 -23.37 8.14
C ARG A 3 -19.60 -23.11 7.98
N ASP A 4 -18.88 -23.12 9.10
CA ASP A 4 -17.43 -22.92 9.11
C ASP A 4 -16.71 -24.12 8.49
N ARG A 5 -15.78 -23.84 7.57
CA ARG A 5 -14.93 -24.84 6.89
C ARG A 5 -13.44 -24.57 7.10
N THR A 6 -13.10 -23.69 8.04
CA THR A 6 -11.72 -23.27 8.28
C THR A 6 -10.83 -24.46 8.68
N ASN A 7 -11.29 -25.34 9.56
CA ASN A 7 -10.52 -26.54 9.94
C ASN A 7 -10.30 -27.51 8.76
N LEU A 8 -11.31 -27.68 7.90
CA LEU A 8 -11.16 -28.48 6.69
C LEU A 8 -10.16 -27.84 5.73
N TYR A 9 -10.22 -26.52 5.54
CA TYR A 9 -9.27 -25.76 4.73
C TYR A 9 -7.84 -25.87 5.27
N ILE A 10 -7.64 -25.70 6.58
CA ILE A 10 -6.33 -25.87 7.24
C ILE A 10 -5.80 -27.28 7.01
N SER A 11 -6.65 -28.31 7.16
CA SER A 11 -6.25 -29.70 6.92
C SER A 11 -5.80 -29.93 5.48
N TYR A 12 -6.48 -29.35 4.49
CA TYR A 12 -6.08 -29.43 3.09
C TYR A 12 -4.74 -28.70 2.86
N ARG A 13 -4.57 -27.50 3.42
CA ARG A 13 -3.33 -26.72 3.30
C ARG A 13 -2.13 -27.44 3.93
N GLN A 14 -2.30 -28.07 5.08
CA GLN A 14 -1.24 -28.84 5.75
C GLN A 14 -0.96 -30.18 5.06
N SER A 15 -1.98 -30.81 4.48
CA SER A 15 -1.83 -32.05 3.69
C SER A 15 -1.17 -31.81 2.32
N TYR A 16 -1.30 -30.60 1.77
CA TYR A 16 -0.54 -30.15 0.60
C TYR A 16 0.84 -29.66 1.07
N SER A 17 1.75 -30.61 1.29
CA SER A 17 3.16 -30.30 1.36
C SER A 17 3.55 -29.53 0.09
N HIS A 18 4.04 -28.30 0.26
CA HIS A 18 4.86 -27.65 -0.76
C HIS A 18 6.12 -28.50 -0.94
N HIS A 19 6.03 -29.57 -1.72
CA HIS A 19 7.18 -30.06 -2.43
C HIS A 19 7.38 -29.04 -3.55
N PRO A 20 8.35 -28.09 -3.44
CA PRO A 20 8.77 -27.39 -4.65
C PRO A 20 9.10 -28.51 -5.62
N ALA A 21 8.41 -28.55 -6.76
CA ALA A 21 8.59 -29.60 -7.75
C ALA A 21 10.09 -29.72 -7.98
N LYS A 22 10.71 -30.78 -7.43
CA LYS A 22 12.12 -31.06 -7.66
C LYS A 22 12.19 -31.29 -9.14
N ARG A 23 12.62 -30.27 -9.89
CA ARG A 23 12.98 -30.43 -11.29
C ARG A 23 13.93 -31.62 -11.31
N PRO A 24 13.64 -32.69 -12.06
CA PRO A 24 14.50 -33.85 -12.06
C PRO A 24 15.89 -33.42 -12.52
N ARG A 25 16.86 -33.50 -11.61
CA ARG A 25 18.27 -33.22 -11.87
C ARG A 25 18.89 -34.43 -12.57
N PHE A 26 18.30 -34.85 -13.68
CA PHE A 26 18.85 -35.84 -14.60
C PHE A 26 18.85 -35.23 -16.00
N GLY A 27 19.89 -34.44 -16.27
CA GLY A 27 20.41 -34.32 -17.63
C GLY A 27 21.33 -35.52 -17.90
N PRO A 28 21.41 -36.03 -19.14
CA PRO A 28 22.17 -37.24 -19.43
C PRO A 28 23.66 -36.98 -19.19
N SER A 29 24.28 -37.93 -18.51
CA SER A 29 25.72 -37.99 -18.24
C SER A 29 26.52 -38.07 -19.54
N ALA A 30 27.54 -37.21 -19.68
CA ALA A 30 28.69 -37.45 -20.54
C ALA A 30 29.96 -36.88 -19.89
N GLY A 31 30.91 -37.77 -19.57
CA GLY A 31 32.34 -37.53 -19.35
C GLY A 31 32.74 -36.70 -18.12
N ALA A 32 33.13 -37.30 -16.98
CA ALA A 32 34.43 -37.91 -16.65
C ALA A 32 35.51 -36.91 -16.13
N PHE A 33 36.08 -37.30 -14.97
CA PHE A 33 37.33 -36.88 -14.30
C PHE A 33 37.29 -35.69 -13.29
N SER A 34 37.23 -36.01 -11.98
CA SER A 34 38.37 -35.84 -11.04
C SER A 34 38.06 -36.47 -9.66
N PRO A 35 39.03 -37.03 -8.92
CA PRO A 35 38.80 -37.89 -7.74
C PRO A 35 38.99 -37.15 -6.41
N GLY A 36 38.31 -37.62 -5.35
CA GLY A 36 38.81 -37.44 -3.98
C GLY A 36 37.76 -37.32 -2.87
N PHE A 37 37.96 -38.15 -1.85
CA PHE A 37 37.50 -38.05 -0.46
C PHE A 37 36.08 -38.57 -0.12
N HIS A 38 36.09 -39.84 0.28
CA HIS A 38 35.15 -40.43 1.23
C HIS A 38 35.19 -39.65 2.55
N THR A 39 34.04 -39.16 3.01
CA THR A 39 33.81 -38.82 4.41
C THR A 39 32.40 -39.25 4.82
N ASP A 40 32.34 -39.91 5.97
CA ASP A 40 31.27 -40.78 6.45
C ASP A 40 29.90 -40.11 6.62
N GLU A 41 28.85 -40.84 6.27
CA GLU A 41 27.45 -40.43 6.35
C GLU A 41 26.89 -40.41 7.79
N GLU A 42 27.65 -40.79 8.81
CA GLU A 42 27.16 -40.99 10.19
C GLU A 42 27.07 -39.72 11.05
N ARG A 43 27.48 -38.54 10.56
CA ARG A 43 27.45 -37.27 11.32
C ARG A 43 26.40 -36.24 10.90
N ARG A 44 25.47 -36.60 10.01
CA ARG A 44 24.49 -35.66 9.43
C ARG A 44 23.26 -35.35 10.29
N GLY A 45 23.24 -35.80 11.55
CA GLY A 45 22.03 -35.86 12.37
C GLY A 45 21.94 -34.90 13.55
N LEU A 46 22.92 -34.03 13.82
CA LEU A 46 22.89 -33.22 15.05
C LEU A 46 23.45 -31.82 14.81
N ILE A 47 22.83 -30.86 15.50
CA ILE A 47 23.15 -29.41 15.61
C ILE A 47 22.33 -28.53 14.65
N SER A 48 21.03 -28.39 14.99
CA SER A 48 20.42 -27.07 15.10
C SER A 48 20.88 -26.48 16.42
N SER A 49 21.70 -25.44 16.37
CA SER A 49 21.84 -24.45 17.43
C SER A 49 22.82 -23.38 16.98
N ASN A 50 22.27 -22.18 16.76
CA ASN A 50 22.88 -20.86 16.91
C ASN A 50 24.38 -20.84 17.20
N ASP A 51 25.16 -20.28 16.28
CA ASP A 51 25.84 -19.02 16.55
C ASP A 51 26.43 -18.42 15.28
N ALA A 52 26.44 -17.09 15.27
CA ALA A 52 26.84 -16.23 14.18
C ALA A 52 28.33 -16.39 13.83
N GLU A 53 28.66 -16.34 12.54
CA GLU A 53 29.65 -15.44 11.92
C GLU A 53 30.13 -16.01 10.55
N ASP A 54 30.19 -15.11 9.57
CA ASP A 54 30.89 -15.17 8.28
C ASP A 54 30.31 -15.92 7.05
N THR A 55 29.52 -15.15 6.28
CA THR A 55 29.81 -14.71 4.89
C THR A 55 30.04 -15.74 3.76
N PHE A 56 29.00 -15.86 2.91
CA PHE A 56 28.99 -16.09 1.45
C PHE A 56 29.59 -17.39 0.87
N SER A 57 28.71 -18.35 0.54
CA SER A 57 28.47 -18.77 -0.87
C SER A 57 27.45 -19.92 -1.01
N ASN A 58 26.33 -19.62 -1.68
CA ASN A 58 25.53 -20.51 -2.54
C ASN A 58 25.01 -21.86 -2.02
N ASN A 59 23.74 -21.89 -1.60
CA ASN A 59 22.58 -22.36 -2.41
C ASN A 59 21.52 -23.04 -1.53
N GLY A 60 20.37 -22.38 -1.33
CA GLY A 60 19.21 -23.08 -0.73
C GLY A 60 18.02 -22.29 -0.19
N ASP A 61 17.90 -20.99 -0.44
CA ASP A 61 16.64 -20.23 -0.53
C ASP A 61 15.56 -20.49 0.54
N THR A 62 15.79 -20.00 1.77
CA THR A 62 14.67 -19.59 2.61
C THR A 62 14.08 -18.32 2.01
N ILE A 63 12.92 -18.44 1.36
CA ILE A 63 12.07 -17.29 1.04
C ILE A 63 11.66 -16.69 2.37
N ILE A 64 12.41 -15.70 2.83
CA ILE A 64 11.96 -14.79 3.88
C ILE A 64 10.90 -13.95 3.16
N GLU A 65 9.62 -14.28 3.40
CA GLU A 65 8.51 -13.41 3.03
C GLU A 65 8.77 -12.09 3.74
N MET A 66 9.27 -11.11 2.98
CA MET A 66 9.46 -9.77 3.50
C MET A 66 8.06 -9.23 3.72
N ASP A 67 7.58 -9.24 4.96
CA ASP A 67 6.31 -8.63 5.32
C ASP A 67 6.28 -7.23 4.71
N LEU A 68 5.35 -7.00 3.77
CA LEU A 68 5.20 -5.68 3.19
C LEU A 68 4.80 -4.74 4.33
N LEU A 69 5.65 -3.77 4.62
CA LEU A 69 5.34 -2.79 5.66
C LEU A 69 4.04 -2.08 5.26
N PRO A 70 3.12 -1.88 6.23
CA PRO A 70 1.96 -1.04 6.01
C PRO A 70 2.39 0.33 5.46
N PRO A 71 1.60 0.92 4.55
CA PRO A 71 1.91 2.21 3.99
C PRO A 71 1.92 3.28 5.09
N ARG A 72 2.72 4.33 4.92
CA ARG A 72 2.96 5.38 5.95
C ARG A 72 1.68 6.12 6.41
N TRP A 73 0.61 6.07 5.62
CA TRP A 73 -0.68 6.64 6.02
C TRP A 73 -1.44 5.75 7.02
N ALA A 74 -1.10 4.47 7.14
CA ALA A 74 -1.69 3.55 8.13
C ALA A 74 -1.35 4.00 9.55
N ASP A 75 -0.11 4.43 9.80
CA ASP A 75 0.30 5.01 11.09
C ASP A 75 -0.57 6.23 11.45
N VAL A 76 -0.90 7.06 10.45
CA VAL A 76 -1.76 8.23 10.67
C VAL A 76 -3.21 7.83 11.00
N SER A 77 -3.68 6.69 10.50
CA SER A 77 -5.00 6.16 10.87
C SER A 77 -5.03 5.72 12.33
N ASP A 78 -4.00 5.02 12.79
CA ASP A 78 -3.90 4.57 14.18
C ASP A 78 -3.79 5.76 15.14
N ASP A 79 -2.97 6.74 14.78
CA ASP A 79 -2.86 8.03 15.45
C ASP A 79 -4.20 8.76 15.63
N VAL A 80 -5.01 8.84 14.57
CA VAL A 80 -6.34 9.50 14.63
C VAL A 80 -7.28 8.71 15.53
N ASN A 81 -7.24 7.37 15.44
CA ASN A 81 -8.06 6.52 16.27
C ASN A 81 -7.69 6.63 17.76
N GLU A 82 -6.41 6.74 18.09
CA GLU A 82 -5.93 6.99 19.45
C GLU A 82 -6.47 8.33 20.00
N ILE A 83 -6.34 9.41 19.21
CA ILE A 83 -6.85 10.73 19.60
C ILE A 83 -8.38 10.68 19.81
N LEU A 84 -9.12 9.98 18.95
CA LEU A 84 -10.58 9.84 19.11
C LEU A 84 -10.96 9.12 20.41
N VAL A 85 -10.20 8.10 20.80
CA VAL A 85 -10.42 7.40 22.09
C VAL A 85 -10.09 8.33 23.27
N ASP A 86 -9.08 9.18 23.16
CA ASP A 86 -8.78 10.19 24.18
C ASP A 86 -9.88 11.26 24.26
N ILE A 87 -10.36 11.77 23.12
CA ILE A 87 -11.49 12.71 23.05
C ILE A 87 -12.73 12.11 23.72
N ALA A 88 -13.05 10.84 23.45
CA ALA A 88 -14.20 10.18 24.08
C ALA A 88 -14.06 10.10 25.61
N ARG A 89 -12.86 9.79 26.12
CA ARG A 89 -12.56 9.77 27.55
C ARG A 89 -12.68 11.16 28.19
N LYS A 90 -12.08 12.18 27.57
CA LYS A 90 -12.16 13.58 28.04
C LYS A 90 -13.58 14.12 27.98
N SER A 91 -14.34 13.82 26.92
CA SER A 91 -15.75 14.20 26.79
C SER A 91 -16.60 13.60 27.90
N ALA A 92 -16.38 12.33 28.27
CA ALA A 92 -17.10 11.71 29.39
C ALA A 92 -16.73 12.33 30.75
N LYS A 93 -15.47 12.72 30.97
CA LYS A 93 -15.06 13.47 32.17
C LYS A 93 -15.72 14.85 32.21
N LEU A 94 -15.72 15.55 31.09
CA LEU A 94 -16.33 16.87 30.95
C LEU A 94 -17.84 16.83 31.21
N ASP A 95 -18.55 15.82 30.72
CA ASP A 95 -19.99 15.64 30.95
C ASP A 95 -20.33 15.49 32.44
N LYS A 96 -19.50 14.76 33.20
CA LYS A 96 -19.64 14.65 34.66
C LYS A 96 -19.42 15.98 35.38
N LEU A 97 -18.43 16.76 34.94
CA LEU A 97 -18.16 18.10 35.49
C LEU A 97 -19.29 19.07 35.16
N HIS A 98 -19.78 19.07 33.91
CA HIS A 98 -20.95 19.83 33.48
C HIS A 98 -22.18 19.52 34.32
N GLN A 99 -22.47 18.23 34.58
CA GLN A 99 -23.60 17.84 35.42
C GLN A 99 -23.47 18.32 36.87
N LYS A 100 -22.23 18.33 37.42
CA LYS A 100 -21.95 18.85 38.76
C LYS A 100 -22.12 20.38 38.82
N HIS A 101 -21.62 21.11 37.83
CA HIS A 101 -21.60 22.57 37.81
C HIS A 101 -22.98 23.22 37.58
N VAL A 102 -23.88 22.54 36.85
CA VAL A 102 -25.28 22.98 36.66
C VAL A 102 -26.07 22.96 37.96
N LEU A 103 -25.73 22.11 38.93
CA LEU A 103 -26.45 22.07 40.20
C LEU A 103 -26.14 23.32 41.03
N PRO A 104 -27.17 24.01 41.59
CA PRO A 104 -26.95 25.10 42.53
C PRO A 104 -26.26 24.58 43.80
N GLY A 105 -24.93 24.64 43.83
CA GLY A 105 -24.09 24.28 44.97
C GLY A 105 -23.38 25.52 45.53
N PHE A 106 -23.31 25.61 46.86
CA PHE A 106 -22.59 26.65 47.61
C PHE A 106 -21.12 26.25 47.87
N ASP A 107 -20.44 25.63 46.91
CA ASP A 107 -19.05 25.20 47.08
C ASP A 107 -18.08 26.27 46.54
N ASP A 108 -17.09 26.64 47.35
CA ASP A 108 -16.04 27.63 47.01
C ASP A 108 -15.09 27.10 45.91
N ASN A 109 -15.14 25.78 45.64
CA ASN A 109 -14.41 25.11 44.56
C ASN A 109 -14.96 25.40 43.14
N ARG A 110 -16.06 26.15 43.00
CA ARG A 110 -16.71 26.41 41.70
C ARG A 110 -15.77 27.07 40.69
N SER A 111 -14.91 27.98 41.13
CA SER A 111 -13.93 28.65 40.27
C SER A 111 -12.86 27.68 39.74
N ALA A 112 -12.45 26.68 40.53
CA ALA A 112 -11.48 25.67 40.10
C ALA A 112 -12.10 24.68 39.10
N GLU A 113 -13.39 24.35 39.27
CA GLU A 113 -14.14 23.50 38.34
C GLU A 113 -14.36 24.18 36.99
N GLU A 114 -14.66 25.48 36.98
CA GLU A 114 -14.78 26.30 35.77
C GLU A 114 -13.49 26.28 34.94
N GLY A 115 -12.33 26.47 35.60
CA GLY A 115 -11.04 26.41 34.93
C GLY A 115 -10.73 25.03 34.32
N GLU A 116 -11.10 23.94 35.00
CA GLU A 116 -10.93 22.59 34.45
C GLU A 116 -11.89 22.30 33.28
N ILE A 117 -13.12 22.84 33.31
CA ILE A 117 -14.08 22.76 32.20
C ILE A 117 -13.55 23.48 30.96
N GLU A 118 -13.03 24.70 31.11
CA GLU A 118 -12.45 25.48 30.01
C GLU A 118 -11.21 24.77 29.43
N ARG A 119 -10.32 24.28 30.28
CA ARG A 119 -9.14 23.51 29.89
C ARG A 119 -9.50 22.25 29.10
N LEU A 120 -10.46 21.45 29.59
CA LEU A 120 -10.90 20.25 28.87
C LEU A 120 -11.60 20.58 27.56
N THR A 121 -12.37 21.66 27.51
CA THR A 121 -13.07 22.08 26.28
C THR A 121 -12.07 22.50 25.21
N THR A 122 -11.10 23.34 25.56
CA THR A 122 -10.03 23.77 24.62
C THR A 122 -9.15 22.60 24.17
N GLU A 123 -8.81 21.67 25.06
CA GLU A 123 -8.08 20.44 24.70
C GLU A 123 -8.86 19.57 23.72
N ILE A 124 -10.16 19.37 23.94
CA ILE A 124 -11.00 18.56 23.05
C ILE A 124 -11.12 19.22 21.68
N THR A 125 -11.36 20.54 21.62
CA THR A 125 -11.43 21.26 20.34
C THR A 125 -10.08 21.19 19.62
N SER A 126 -8.96 21.41 20.30
CA SER A 126 -7.62 21.24 19.72
C SER A 126 -7.40 19.82 19.19
N ALA A 127 -7.83 18.79 19.91
CA ALA A 127 -7.73 17.41 19.48
C ALA A 127 -8.55 17.12 18.20
N PHE A 128 -9.74 17.72 18.06
CA PHE A 128 -10.51 17.64 16.81
C PHE A 128 -9.77 18.30 15.63
N HIS A 129 -9.16 19.47 15.83
CA HIS A 129 -8.32 20.12 14.81
C HIS A 129 -7.08 19.27 14.45
N GLN A 130 -6.48 18.61 15.43
CA GLN A 130 -5.35 17.70 15.20
C GLN A 130 -5.78 16.49 14.34
N CYS A 131 -6.92 15.87 14.64
CA CYS A 131 -7.49 14.80 13.82
C CYS A 131 -7.73 15.26 12.38
N GLN A 132 -8.37 16.41 12.20
CA GLN A 132 -8.62 17.00 10.88
C GLN A 132 -7.32 17.26 10.11
N ASN A 133 -6.31 17.85 10.75
CA ASN A 133 -5.01 18.10 10.12
C ASN A 133 -4.29 16.81 9.73
N LYS A 134 -4.35 15.77 10.57
CA LYS A 134 -3.80 14.45 10.27
C LYS A 134 -4.52 13.80 9.07
N ILE A 135 -5.86 13.86 9.01
CA ILE A 135 -6.65 13.36 7.88
C ILE A 135 -6.31 14.12 6.59
N ARG A 136 -6.17 15.45 6.64
CA ARG A 136 -5.73 16.26 5.48
C ARG A 136 -4.32 15.90 5.03
N LYS A 137 -3.42 15.59 5.97
CA LYS A 137 -2.05 15.16 5.65
C LYS A 137 -2.04 13.83 4.88
N VAL A 138 -2.92 12.88 5.20
CA VAL A 138 -3.08 11.64 4.42
C VAL A 138 -3.39 11.96 2.96
N GLN A 139 -4.32 12.89 2.71
CA GLN A 139 -4.67 13.30 1.35
C GLN A 139 -3.47 13.87 0.58
N ILE A 140 -2.66 14.72 1.24
CA ILE A 140 -1.46 15.30 0.62
C ILE A 140 -0.43 14.20 0.34
N MET A 141 -0.18 13.29 1.29
CA MET A 141 0.79 12.20 1.11
C MET A 141 0.43 11.30 -0.08
N VAL A 142 -0.86 10.99 -0.25
CA VAL A 142 -1.34 10.16 -1.37
C VAL A 142 -1.20 10.90 -2.71
N ASN A 143 -1.57 12.18 -2.75
CA ASN A 143 -1.48 12.98 -3.98
C ASN A 143 -0.03 13.30 -4.36
N SER A 144 0.87 13.50 -3.40
CA SER A 144 2.29 13.73 -3.66
C SER A 144 3.01 12.46 -4.12
N ALA A 145 2.50 11.30 -3.75
CA ALA A 145 3.02 10.00 -4.17
C ALA A 145 2.31 9.46 -5.44
N ALA A 146 1.46 10.30 -6.08
CA ALA A 146 0.79 10.00 -7.35
C ALA A 146 1.81 9.86 -8.49
N GLY A 147 2.31 8.63 -8.66
CA GLY A 147 3.35 8.28 -9.63
C GLY A 147 4.09 6.99 -9.26
N GLU A 148 4.26 6.74 -7.95
CA GLU A 148 4.87 5.51 -7.40
C GLU A 148 3.87 4.60 -6.68
N VAL A 149 2.72 5.14 -6.27
CA VAL A 149 1.70 4.43 -5.49
C VAL A 149 0.77 3.63 -6.39
N SER A 150 0.47 2.40 -5.97
CA SER A 150 -0.45 1.52 -6.68
C SER A 150 -1.86 2.13 -6.70
N ARG A 151 -2.59 1.98 -7.81
CA ARG A 151 -4.01 2.37 -7.90
C ARG A 151 -4.86 1.77 -6.77
N ALA A 152 -4.48 0.58 -6.28
CA ALA A 152 -5.12 -0.06 -5.13
C ALA A 152 -4.86 0.67 -3.81
N GLU A 153 -3.65 1.20 -3.61
CA GLU A 153 -3.28 1.97 -2.42
C GLU A 153 -3.97 3.34 -2.41
N GLU A 154 -4.10 3.99 -3.57
CA GLU A 154 -4.84 5.25 -3.72
C GLU A 154 -6.35 5.07 -3.37
N ALA A 155 -6.94 3.96 -3.83
CA ALA A 155 -8.32 3.63 -3.48
C ALA A 155 -8.44 3.31 -1.98
N MET A 156 -7.50 2.57 -1.41
CA MET A 156 -7.50 2.21 0.02
C MET A 156 -7.34 3.45 0.91
N SER A 157 -6.43 4.36 0.55
CA SER A 157 -6.19 5.59 1.29
C SER A 157 -7.40 6.55 1.25
N LYS A 158 -8.10 6.62 0.11
CA LYS A 158 -9.38 7.35 0.02
C LYS A 158 -10.41 6.70 0.95
N ASN A 159 -10.57 5.38 0.90
CA ASN A 159 -11.53 4.64 1.74
C ASN A 159 -11.30 4.84 3.24
N ILE A 160 -10.05 4.81 3.71
CA ILE A 160 -9.74 5.07 5.11
C ILE A 160 -10.01 6.52 5.48
N GLN A 161 -9.70 7.48 4.60
CA GLN A 161 -9.92 8.90 4.83
C GLN A 161 -11.39 9.19 5.14
N ILE A 162 -12.34 8.63 4.36
CA ILE A 162 -13.77 8.85 4.66
C ILE A 162 -14.16 8.14 5.94
N ASN A 163 -13.66 6.93 6.18
CA ASN A 163 -14.00 6.22 7.41
C ASN A 163 -13.59 7.04 8.64
N LEU A 164 -12.37 7.57 8.63
CA LEU A 164 -11.86 8.45 9.67
C LEU A 164 -12.65 9.76 9.74
N ALA A 165 -12.91 10.42 8.62
CA ALA A 165 -13.70 11.65 8.58
C ALA A 165 -15.11 11.44 9.14
N THR A 166 -15.75 10.32 8.81
CA THR A 166 -17.08 9.94 9.30
C THR A 166 -17.08 9.72 10.81
N LYS A 167 -16.07 9.01 11.34
CA LYS A 167 -15.90 8.80 12.78
C LYS A 167 -15.67 10.12 13.53
N VAL A 168 -14.82 10.99 13.01
CA VAL A 168 -14.56 12.33 13.59
C VAL A 168 -15.82 13.18 13.54
N GLN A 169 -16.58 13.13 12.43
CA GLN A 169 -17.84 13.84 12.27
C GLN A 169 -18.88 13.38 13.31
N GLU A 170 -19.07 12.07 13.49
CA GLU A 170 -19.99 11.51 14.49
C GLU A 170 -19.60 11.92 15.92
N ALA A 171 -18.31 11.82 16.25
CA ALA A 171 -17.79 12.25 17.55
C ALA A 171 -17.98 13.76 17.79
N SER A 172 -17.73 14.59 16.77
CA SER A 172 -17.94 16.04 16.84
C SER A 172 -19.42 16.40 17.00
N THR A 173 -20.33 15.73 16.27
CA THR A 173 -21.78 15.92 16.44
C THR A 173 -22.23 15.54 17.85
N SER A 174 -21.78 14.42 18.39
CA SER A 174 -22.11 14.00 19.77
C SER A 174 -21.61 15.02 20.80
N PHE A 175 -20.38 15.51 20.66
CA PHE A 175 -19.81 16.52 21.55
C PHE A 175 -20.56 17.86 21.47
N ARG A 176 -20.85 18.34 20.26
CA ARG A 176 -21.63 19.58 20.05
C ARG A 176 -23.01 19.48 20.68
N LYS A 177 -23.73 18.36 20.48
CA LYS A 177 -25.04 18.13 21.13
C LYS A 177 -24.95 18.22 22.66
N LYS A 178 -23.91 17.64 23.27
CA LYS A 178 -23.68 17.74 24.73
C LYS A 178 -23.39 19.18 25.18
N GLN A 179 -22.56 19.91 24.44
CA GLN A 179 -22.26 21.33 24.72
C GLN A 179 -23.49 22.23 24.55
N SER A 180 -24.29 22.03 23.50
CA SER A 180 -25.56 22.72 23.29
C SER A 180 -26.54 22.47 24.45
N ALA A 181 -26.64 21.23 24.91
CA ALA A 181 -27.47 20.87 26.06
C ALA A 181 -26.98 21.54 27.36
N TYR A 182 -25.67 21.63 27.56
CA TYR A 182 -25.07 22.34 28.69
C TYR A 182 -25.36 23.86 28.62
N LEU A 183 -25.12 24.49 27.47
CA LEU A 183 -25.39 25.92 27.26
C LEU A 183 -26.86 26.26 27.51
N LYS A 184 -27.78 25.41 27.03
CA LYS A 184 -29.23 25.57 27.26
C LYS A 184 -29.59 25.50 28.75
N LYS A 185 -28.98 24.59 29.51
CA LYS A 185 -29.17 24.47 30.97
C LYS A 185 -28.62 25.70 31.71
N LEU A 186 -27.42 26.16 31.35
CA LEU A 186 -26.77 27.31 31.97
C LEU A 186 -27.59 28.60 31.75
N ARG A 187 -28.08 28.80 30.54
CA ARG A 187 -28.96 29.93 30.19
C ARG A 187 -30.32 29.85 30.87
N GLY A 188 -30.89 28.65 30.99
CA GLY A 188 -32.12 28.40 31.73
C GLY A 188 -32.00 28.73 33.22
N LEU A 189 -30.86 28.40 33.83
CA LEU A 189 -30.56 28.70 35.23
C LEU A 189 -30.29 30.20 35.46
N SER A 190 -29.73 30.89 34.47
CA SER A 190 -29.45 32.34 34.54
C SER A 190 -30.71 33.21 34.42
N GLY A 191 -31.90 32.65 34.24
CA GLY A 191 -33.13 33.41 34.01
C GLY A 191 -33.15 34.17 32.67
N MET A 192 -32.14 33.96 31.81
CA MET A 192 -32.02 34.52 30.46
C MET A 192 -32.84 33.74 29.42
N THR A 193 -33.92 33.09 29.87
CA THR A 193 -34.95 32.54 29.00
C THR A 193 -35.78 33.69 28.46
N THR A 194 -35.84 33.84 27.14
CA THR A 194 -36.83 34.75 26.56
C THR A 194 -38.24 34.22 26.88
N PRO A 195 -39.30 35.05 26.97
CA PRO A 195 -40.68 34.57 27.12
C PRO A 195 -41.08 33.57 26.01
N LEU A 196 -40.41 33.64 24.86
CA LEU A 196 -40.58 32.75 23.72
C LEU A 196 -40.07 31.32 23.99
N ASP A 197 -38.99 31.15 24.75
CA ASP A 197 -38.46 29.83 25.16
C ASP A 197 -39.31 29.15 26.24
N ARG A 198 -40.08 29.94 27.01
CA ARG A 198 -40.89 29.45 28.15
C ARG A 198 -42.20 28.80 27.71
N ALA A 199 -42.62 29.00 26.46
CA ALA A 199 -43.81 28.38 25.87
C ALA A 199 -43.55 26.96 25.32
N GLY A 200 -42.28 26.54 25.22
CA GLY A 200 -41.92 25.18 24.84
C GLY A 200 -42.07 24.20 26.00
N SER A 201 -42.91 23.18 25.85
CA SER A 201 -43.09 22.10 26.82
C SER A 201 -41.73 21.48 27.24
N PRO A 202 -41.52 21.13 28.53
CA PRO A 202 -40.23 20.63 29.04
C PRO A 202 -39.78 19.27 28.46
N SER A 203 -40.56 18.67 27.57
CA SER A 203 -40.31 17.38 26.91
C SER A 203 -39.42 17.46 25.67
N GLN A 204 -39.03 18.65 25.19
CA GLN A 204 -38.23 18.84 23.97
C GLN A 204 -36.71 18.71 24.17
N LEU A 205 -36.23 18.27 25.34
CA LEU A 205 -34.79 18.23 25.66
C LEU A 205 -33.99 17.18 24.86
N TYR A 206 -34.67 16.30 24.11
CA TYR A 206 -34.08 15.22 23.30
C TYR A 206 -34.60 15.18 21.86
N GLN A 207 -35.26 16.25 21.38
CA GLN A 207 -35.63 16.30 19.97
C GLN A 207 -34.35 16.47 19.16
N ASP A 208 -34.14 15.56 18.21
CA ASP A 208 -33.00 15.52 17.28
C ASP A 208 -32.84 16.87 16.57
N SER A 209 -32.09 17.79 17.18
CA SER A 209 -31.84 19.10 16.63
C SER A 209 -30.84 18.95 15.48
N ASP A 210 -31.25 19.44 14.31
CA ASP A 210 -30.38 19.63 13.15
C ASP A 210 -29.06 20.29 13.61
N PRO A 211 -27.88 19.79 13.20
CA PRO A 211 -26.60 20.43 13.48
C PRO A 211 -26.58 21.95 13.20
N SER A 212 -27.46 22.43 12.32
CA SER A 212 -27.67 23.84 11.98
C SER A 212 -28.39 24.64 13.08
N ALA A 213 -29.32 24.02 13.81
CA ALA A 213 -30.07 24.65 14.90
C ALA A 213 -29.19 24.90 16.14
N ASP A 214 -28.23 24.01 16.40
CA ASP A 214 -27.24 24.19 17.47
C ASP A 214 -26.34 25.41 17.21
N ILE A 215 -25.96 25.64 15.96
CA ILE A 215 -25.12 26.78 15.55
C ILE A 215 -25.90 28.08 15.72
N SER A 216 -27.13 28.15 15.18
CA SER A 216 -27.95 29.35 15.30
C SER A 216 -28.24 29.71 16.76
N PHE A 217 -28.47 28.71 17.61
CA PHE A 217 -28.63 28.91 19.05
C PHE A 217 -27.35 29.48 19.70
N SER A 218 -26.18 28.90 19.41
CA SER A 218 -24.90 29.40 19.93
C SER A 218 -24.59 30.84 19.46
N GLN A 219 -24.91 31.17 18.20
CA GLN A 219 -24.73 32.50 17.65
C GLN A 219 -25.70 33.53 18.27
N SER A 220 -26.93 33.12 18.55
CA SER A 220 -27.89 33.96 19.28
C SER A 220 -27.45 34.24 20.72
N ALA A 221 -26.83 33.24 21.37
CA ALA A 221 -26.28 33.40 22.72
C ALA A 221 -25.14 34.43 22.73
N LEU A 222 -24.21 34.35 21.76
CA LEU A 222 -23.12 35.33 21.61
C LEU A 222 -23.62 36.75 21.32
N GLN A 223 -24.63 36.90 20.47
CA GLN A 223 -25.19 38.23 20.17
C GLN A 223 -25.87 38.85 21.40
N GLN A 224 -26.60 38.06 22.18
CA GLN A 224 -27.25 38.54 23.39
C GLN A 224 -26.22 38.88 24.48
N SER A 225 -25.20 38.05 24.62
CA SER A 225 -24.04 38.29 25.48
C SER A 225 -23.43 39.68 25.28
N ALA A 226 -23.20 40.05 24.02
CA ALA A 226 -22.61 41.32 23.65
C ALA A 226 -23.47 42.55 24.00
N THR A 227 -24.77 42.36 24.23
CA THR A 227 -25.72 43.45 24.57
C THR A 227 -25.96 43.63 26.07
N LEU A 228 -25.53 42.69 26.91
CA LEU A 228 -25.76 42.73 28.34
C LEU A 228 -24.62 43.45 29.07
N THR A 229 -24.85 44.71 29.43
CA THR A 229 -24.00 45.48 30.34
C THR A 229 -24.51 45.34 31.77
N SER A 230 -24.28 44.18 32.38
CA SER A 230 -24.59 43.92 33.80
C SER A 230 -23.45 44.42 34.70
N ASN A 231 -23.78 45.10 35.81
CA ASN A 231 -22.81 45.46 36.87
C ASN A 231 -22.56 44.33 37.89
N ASP A 232 -23.25 43.20 37.77
CA ASP A 232 -23.10 42.06 38.65
C ASP A 232 -21.97 41.13 38.16
N ALA A 233 -20.91 41.01 38.97
CA ALA A 233 -19.75 40.19 38.67
C ALA A 233 -20.10 38.71 38.46
N ALA A 234 -21.12 38.19 39.15
CA ALA A 234 -21.56 36.81 39.00
C ALA A 234 -22.24 36.57 37.63
N ILE A 235 -22.98 37.56 37.13
CA ILE A 235 -23.61 37.52 35.81
C ILE A 235 -22.53 37.61 34.73
N MET A 236 -21.56 38.51 34.87
CA MET A 236 -20.45 38.65 33.91
C MET A 236 -19.62 37.37 33.79
N GLN A 237 -19.35 36.66 34.89
CA GLN A 237 -18.61 35.40 34.87
C GLN A 237 -19.35 34.31 34.09
N ARG A 238 -20.65 34.13 34.35
CA ARG A 238 -21.48 33.17 33.59
C ARG A 238 -21.58 33.54 32.11
N GLU A 239 -21.65 34.82 31.81
CA GLU A 239 -21.75 35.29 30.42
C GLU A 239 -20.48 35.00 29.62
N ARG A 240 -19.31 35.10 30.26
CA ARG A 240 -18.04 34.66 29.69
C ARG A 240 -18.04 33.16 29.41
N GLU A 241 -18.50 32.35 30.36
CA GLU A 241 -18.60 30.90 30.19
C GLU A 241 -19.50 30.51 29.01
N ILE A 242 -20.69 31.11 28.92
CA ILE A 242 -21.63 30.91 27.79
C ILE A 242 -20.95 31.27 26.47
N THR A 243 -20.23 32.40 26.45
CA THR A 243 -19.50 32.87 25.28
C THR A 243 -18.44 31.87 24.83
N ASP A 244 -17.66 31.31 25.75
CA ASP A 244 -16.57 30.40 25.41
C ASP A 244 -17.08 29.03 24.93
N ILE A 245 -18.17 28.52 25.52
CA ILE A 245 -18.86 27.32 25.02
C ILE A 245 -19.41 27.57 23.61
N ALA A 246 -20.04 28.73 23.39
CA ALA A 246 -20.61 29.08 22.09
C ALA A 246 -19.53 29.20 21.01
N LYS A 247 -18.38 29.81 21.31
CA LYS A 247 -17.21 29.83 20.41
C LYS A 247 -16.74 28.42 20.07
N GLY A 248 -16.62 27.54 21.07
CA GLY A 248 -16.24 26.14 20.86
C GLY A 248 -17.21 25.38 19.94
N ILE A 249 -18.52 25.62 20.06
CA ILE A 249 -19.53 25.03 19.16
C ILE A 249 -19.35 25.52 17.72
N ILE A 250 -19.05 26.81 17.52
CA ILE A 250 -18.83 27.41 16.19
C ILE A 250 -17.54 26.85 15.55
N GLU A 251 -16.46 26.77 16.30
CA GLU A 251 -15.19 26.21 15.82
C GLU A 251 -15.37 24.75 15.35
N LEU A 252 -16.07 23.93 16.13
CA LEU A 252 -16.41 22.56 15.73
C LEU A 252 -17.35 22.49 14.53
N ALA A 253 -18.19 23.49 14.31
CA ALA A 253 -19.05 23.56 13.12
C ALA A 253 -18.24 23.81 11.85
N ASP A 254 -17.13 24.54 11.92
CA ASP A 254 -16.24 24.75 10.79
C ASP A 254 -15.45 23.48 10.45
N ILE A 255 -14.96 22.75 11.46
CA ILE A 255 -14.40 21.39 11.26
C ILE A 255 -15.43 20.47 10.60
N PHE A 256 -16.67 20.50 11.09
CA PHE A 256 -17.76 19.68 10.55
C PHE A 256 -17.99 19.97 9.06
N LYS A 257 -18.09 21.24 8.65
CA LYS A 257 -18.27 21.61 7.24
C LYS A 257 -17.12 21.08 6.37
N GLU A 258 -15.88 21.19 6.83
CA GLU A 258 -14.74 20.72 6.04
C GLU A 258 -14.65 19.20 5.96
N LEU A 259 -15.01 18.48 7.02
CA LEU A 259 -15.11 17.02 6.96
C LEU A 259 -16.31 16.58 6.10
N GLN A 260 -17.38 17.35 6.11
CA GLN A 260 -18.58 17.05 5.35
C GLN A 260 -18.32 17.12 3.83
N THR A 261 -17.57 18.11 3.33
CA THR A 261 -17.19 18.14 1.91
C THR A 261 -16.38 16.91 1.51
N MET A 262 -15.46 16.47 2.37
CA MET A 262 -14.64 15.27 2.17
C MET A 262 -15.47 13.97 2.13
N VAL A 263 -16.58 13.90 2.88
CA VAL A 263 -17.46 12.72 2.95
C VAL A 263 -18.52 12.72 1.84
N ILE A 264 -19.06 13.90 1.49
CA ILE A 264 -20.11 14.08 0.47
C ILE A 264 -19.61 13.72 -0.93
N ASP A 265 -18.37 14.07 -1.29
CA ASP A 265 -17.81 13.86 -2.63
C ASP A 265 -17.74 12.38 -3.07
N GLN A 266 -17.99 11.44 -2.16
CA GLN A 266 -18.01 10.01 -2.45
C GLN A 266 -19.40 9.35 -2.39
N GLY A 267 -20.49 10.13 -2.26
CA GLY A 267 -21.86 9.58 -2.27
C GLY A 267 -22.22 8.74 -1.04
N THR A 268 -23.34 8.00 -1.12
CA THR A 268 -23.85 7.17 0.00
C THR A 268 -22.92 5.97 0.27
N LEU A 269 -22.80 5.55 1.54
CA LEU A 269 -21.96 4.41 1.94
C LEU A 269 -22.27 3.12 1.13
N LEU A 270 -23.55 2.89 0.79
CA LEU A 270 -23.98 1.73 0.01
C LEU A 270 -23.53 1.79 -1.45
N ASP A 271 -23.60 2.97 -2.08
CA ASP A 271 -23.21 3.16 -3.49
C ASP A 271 -21.73 2.81 -3.71
N ARG A 272 -20.88 2.95 -2.67
CA ARG A 272 -19.43 2.65 -2.76
C ARG A 272 -19.14 1.16 -2.79
N ILE A 273 -19.87 0.34 -2.05
CA ILE A 273 -19.66 -1.11 -2.07
C ILE A 273 -20.15 -1.65 -3.41
N ASP A 274 -21.35 -1.26 -3.82
CA ASP A 274 -21.94 -1.70 -5.07
C ASP A 274 -21.11 -1.24 -6.27
N TYR A 275 -20.66 0.02 -6.29
CA TYR A 275 -19.76 0.54 -7.32
C TYR A 275 -18.42 -0.20 -7.36
N ASN A 276 -17.76 -0.40 -6.22
CA ASN A 276 -16.46 -1.09 -6.21
C ASN A 276 -16.59 -2.57 -6.59
N VAL A 277 -17.68 -3.24 -6.20
CA VAL A 277 -17.96 -4.63 -6.61
C VAL A 277 -18.29 -4.70 -8.10
N GLU A 278 -19.05 -3.74 -8.64
CA GLU A 278 -19.33 -3.64 -10.07
C GLU A 278 -18.04 -3.39 -10.87
N GLN A 279 -17.19 -2.45 -10.44
CA GLN A 279 -15.89 -2.21 -11.06
C GLN A 279 -15.01 -3.45 -11.00
N MET A 280 -14.99 -4.17 -9.87
CA MET A 280 -14.27 -5.43 -9.74
C MET A 280 -14.80 -6.49 -10.73
N SER A 281 -16.11 -6.61 -10.87
CA SER A 281 -16.74 -7.51 -11.84
C SER A 281 -16.33 -7.18 -13.28
N VAL A 282 -16.30 -5.89 -13.64
CA VAL A 282 -15.83 -5.41 -14.94
C VAL A 282 -14.35 -5.73 -15.15
N HIS A 283 -13.50 -5.47 -14.16
CA HIS A 283 -12.06 -5.76 -14.23
C HIS A 283 -11.77 -7.27 -14.32
N ILE A 284 -12.49 -8.10 -13.57
CA ILE A 284 -12.36 -9.57 -13.64
C ILE A 284 -12.74 -10.09 -15.02
N LYS A 285 -13.84 -9.59 -15.61
CA LYS A 285 -14.25 -9.97 -16.97
C LYS A 285 -13.21 -9.56 -18.02
N ALA A 286 -12.61 -8.38 -17.88
CA ALA A 286 -11.54 -7.93 -18.76
C ALA A 286 -10.28 -8.81 -18.60
N ALA A 287 -9.88 -9.10 -17.37
CA ALA A 287 -8.74 -9.96 -17.06
C ALA A 287 -8.92 -11.39 -17.58
N ASP A 288 -10.12 -11.97 -17.46
CA ASP A 288 -10.45 -13.30 -18.00
C ASP A 288 -10.29 -13.35 -19.53
N LYS A 289 -10.75 -12.29 -20.22
CA LYS A 289 -10.58 -12.15 -21.67
C LYS A 289 -9.10 -12.08 -22.07
N GLU A 290 -8.31 -11.27 -21.37
CA GLU A 290 -6.86 -11.15 -21.61
C GLU A 290 -6.13 -12.46 -21.31
N MET A 291 -6.48 -13.15 -20.23
CA MET A 291 -5.92 -14.46 -19.86
C MET A 291 -6.26 -15.52 -20.91
N THR A 292 -7.47 -15.52 -21.43
CA THR A 292 -7.89 -16.43 -22.51
C THR A 292 -7.08 -16.19 -23.78
N VAL A 293 -6.90 -14.92 -24.18
CA VAL A 293 -6.07 -14.55 -25.34
C VAL A 293 -4.61 -14.97 -25.12
N ALA A 294 -4.04 -14.69 -23.94
CA ALA A 294 -2.67 -15.06 -23.58
C ALA A 294 -2.46 -16.57 -23.61
N SER A 295 -3.41 -17.36 -23.07
CA SER A 295 -3.36 -18.83 -23.12
C SER A 295 -3.36 -19.35 -24.57
N GLY A 296 -4.15 -18.71 -25.44
CA GLY A 296 -4.19 -19.01 -26.87
C GLY A 296 -2.86 -18.72 -27.57
N TYR A 297 -2.22 -17.59 -27.26
CA TYR A 297 -0.88 -17.26 -27.74
C TYR A 297 0.15 -18.30 -27.25
N GLN A 298 0.16 -18.64 -25.97
CA GLN A 298 1.10 -19.59 -25.38
C GLN A 298 0.99 -20.98 -26.03
N ARG A 299 -0.24 -21.47 -26.27
CA ARG A 299 -0.47 -22.76 -26.96
C ARG A 299 0.04 -22.76 -28.40
N ARG A 300 -0.06 -21.63 -29.12
CA ARG A 300 0.49 -21.49 -30.48
C ARG A 300 2.02 -21.41 -30.50
N THR A 301 2.64 -20.73 -29.53
CA THR A 301 4.11 -20.67 -29.46
C THR A 301 4.73 -22.04 -29.20
N THR A 302 4.08 -22.89 -28.40
CA THR A 302 4.55 -24.26 -28.13
C THR A 302 4.59 -25.11 -29.40
N LYS A 303 3.55 -25.02 -30.24
CA LYS A 303 3.51 -25.68 -31.56
C LYS A 303 4.60 -25.15 -32.51
N ARG A 304 4.82 -23.84 -32.53
CA ARG A 304 5.89 -23.22 -33.35
C ARG A 304 7.29 -23.65 -32.90
N LYS A 305 7.54 -23.75 -31.59
CA LYS A 305 8.80 -24.28 -31.05
C LYS A 305 9.03 -25.74 -31.44
N ALA A 306 7.98 -26.57 -31.43
CA ALA A 306 8.07 -27.96 -31.88
C ALA A 306 8.40 -28.08 -33.39
N ILE A 307 7.78 -27.25 -34.24
CA ILE A 307 8.09 -27.22 -35.68
C ILE A 307 9.53 -26.77 -35.93
N LEU A 308 10.01 -25.75 -35.21
CA LEU A 308 11.40 -25.28 -35.32
C LEU A 308 12.41 -26.38 -34.90
N LEU A 309 12.11 -27.10 -33.81
CA LEU A 309 12.93 -28.24 -33.37
C LEU A 309 12.98 -29.34 -34.44
N LEU A 310 11.84 -29.68 -35.04
CA LEU A 310 11.77 -30.69 -36.11
C LEU A 310 12.62 -30.26 -37.33
N LEU A 311 12.55 -28.99 -37.74
CA LEU A 311 13.35 -28.46 -38.85
C LEU A 311 14.85 -28.56 -38.54
N LEU A 312 15.28 -28.21 -37.33
CA LEU A 312 16.67 -28.32 -36.90
C LEU A 312 17.16 -29.79 -36.99
N LEU A 313 16.34 -30.75 -36.56
CA LEU A 313 16.65 -32.18 -36.63
C LEU A 313 16.87 -32.64 -38.09
N VAL A 314 16.01 -32.22 -39.01
CA VAL A 314 16.15 -32.53 -40.45
C VAL A 314 17.44 -31.96 -41.02
N VAL A 315 17.77 -30.70 -40.70
CA VAL A 315 19.03 -30.08 -41.14
C VAL A 315 20.25 -30.82 -40.57
N GLY A 316 20.20 -31.20 -39.28
CA GLY A 316 21.25 -32.00 -38.65
C GLY A 316 21.47 -33.35 -39.34
N MET A 317 20.39 -34.03 -39.74
CA MET A 317 20.47 -35.30 -40.48
C MET A 317 21.10 -35.13 -41.87
N ILE A 318 20.78 -34.06 -42.58
CA ILE A 318 21.38 -33.76 -43.90
C ILE A 318 22.89 -33.54 -43.76
N ILE A 319 23.31 -32.75 -42.75
CA ILE A 319 24.72 -32.50 -42.47
C ILE A 319 25.45 -33.81 -42.16
N LEU A 320 24.85 -34.70 -41.35
CA LEU A 320 25.44 -35.99 -41.01
C LEU A 320 25.60 -36.91 -42.22
N LEU A 321 24.64 -36.90 -43.17
CA LEU A 321 24.75 -37.65 -44.42
C LEU A 321 25.86 -37.13 -45.35
N VAL A 322 26.03 -35.80 -45.44
CA VAL A 322 27.11 -35.20 -46.23
C VAL A 322 28.48 -35.50 -45.61
N ILE A 323 28.56 -35.54 -44.28
CA ILE A 323 29.80 -35.84 -43.55
C ILE A 323 30.13 -37.34 -43.56
N LYS A 324 29.26 -38.23 -44.06
CA LYS A 324 29.54 -39.66 -44.09
C LYS A 324 30.80 -39.91 -44.95
N PRO A 325 31.96 -40.23 -44.34
CA PRO A 325 33.21 -40.25 -45.06
C PRO A 325 33.20 -41.46 -46.00
N LYS A 326 33.45 -41.20 -47.30
CA LYS A 326 33.76 -42.26 -48.27
C LYS A 326 34.89 -43.10 -47.68
N LYS A 327 34.61 -44.38 -47.39
CA LYS A 327 35.64 -45.33 -46.96
C LYS A 327 36.66 -45.44 -48.10
N HIS A 328 37.88 -44.97 -47.89
CA HIS A 328 38.98 -45.15 -48.84
C HIS A 328 39.33 -46.64 -48.94
N ALA A 329 39.37 -47.15 -50.17
CA ALA A 329 39.88 -48.49 -50.45
C ALA A 329 41.40 -48.57 -50.15
N PRO A 330 41.94 -49.72 -49.73
CA PRO A 330 43.37 -49.85 -49.48
C PRO A 330 44.15 -49.88 -50.80
N LEU A 331 45.27 -49.16 -50.86
CA LEU A 331 46.22 -49.20 -51.97
C LEU A 331 46.95 -50.57 -51.99
N PRO A 332 47.25 -51.15 -53.16
CA PRO A 332 48.06 -52.37 -53.26
C PRO A 332 49.55 -52.12 -52.94
N PRO A 333 50.30 -53.15 -52.50
CA PRO A 333 51.69 -53.04 -52.06
C PRO A 333 52.67 -52.72 -53.21
N PRO A 334 53.87 -52.18 -52.92
CA PRO A 334 54.80 -51.66 -53.91
C PRO A 334 55.56 -52.78 -54.65
N ASP A 335 55.74 -52.59 -55.95
CA ASP A 335 56.48 -53.47 -56.85
C ASP A 335 58.02 -53.29 -56.68
N PRO A 336 58.85 -54.35 -56.59
CA PRO A 336 60.26 -54.24 -56.20
C PRO A 336 61.24 -53.71 -57.26
N ASN A 337 60.80 -53.39 -58.49
CA ASN A 337 61.72 -53.08 -59.58
C ASN A 337 61.26 -51.92 -60.48
N MET A 338 61.64 -50.68 -60.12
CA MET A 338 61.99 -49.65 -61.11
C MET A 338 62.83 -48.51 -60.48
N PRO A 339 63.67 -47.82 -61.28
CA PRO A 339 64.94 -47.24 -60.83
C PRO A 339 64.81 -45.94 -60.05
N ARG A 340 65.80 -45.69 -59.17
CA ARG A 340 65.98 -44.42 -58.46
C ARG A 340 65.98 -43.22 -59.44
N PRO A 341 65.10 -42.22 -59.25
CA PRO A 341 65.16 -41.00 -60.05
C PRO A 341 66.39 -40.14 -59.67
N PRO A 342 66.98 -39.39 -60.62
CA PRO A 342 68.11 -38.50 -60.37
C PRO A 342 67.72 -37.35 -59.43
N PRO A 343 68.69 -36.76 -58.68
CA PRO A 343 68.40 -35.70 -57.72
C PRO A 343 67.92 -34.45 -58.46
N ILE A 344 66.70 -34.02 -58.15
CA ILE A 344 66.14 -32.76 -58.64
C ILE A 344 66.67 -31.63 -57.75
N PRO A 345 67.19 -30.53 -58.31
CA PRO A 345 67.70 -29.39 -57.54
C PRO A 345 66.59 -28.71 -56.73
N VAL A 346 66.93 -28.36 -55.49
CA VAL A 346 66.11 -27.56 -54.57
C VAL A 346 65.74 -26.26 -55.27
N LYS A 347 64.46 -26.08 -55.60
CA LYS A 347 63.90 -24.78 -55.97
C LYS A 347 63.49 -24.07 -54.70
N ASP A 348 63.99 -22.85 -54.56
CA ASP A 348 63.73 -21.95 -53.44
C ASP A 348 62.24 -21.78 -53.17
N GLU A 349 61.94 -21.80 -51.88
CA GLU A 349 60.66 -21.56 -51.24
C GLU A 349 60.19 -20.11 -51.52
N PRO A 350 59.02 -19.88 -52.13
CA PRO A 350 58.46 -18.52 -52.17
C PRO A 350 57.87 -18.17 -50.79
N PRO A 351 58.00 -16.92 -50.34
CA PRO A 351 57.74 -16.54 -48.96
C PRO A 351 56.26 -16.68 -48.60
N ALA A 352 56.05 -17.05 -47.33
CA ALA A 352 54.76 -17.13 -46.65
C ALA A 352 53.76 -16.06 -47.12
N TYR A 353 52.63 -16.51 -47.69
CA TYR A 353 51.47 -15.67 -47.91
C TYR A 353 50.84 -15.32 -46.56
N ARG A 354 51.35 -14.25 -45.95
CA ARG A 354 50.70 -13.53 -44.84
C ARG A 354 49.45 -12.85 -45.43
N ARG A 355 48.32 -13.57 -45.51
CA ARG A 355 47.03 -12.94 -45.79
C ARG A 355 46.55 -12.20 -44.54
N PHE A 356 46.82 -10.90 -44.58
CA PHE A 356 45.99 -9.83 -44.04
C PHE A 356 44.50 -10.23 -43.91
N VAL A 357 44.00 -10.16 -42.69
CA VAL A 357 42.56 -10.02 -42.40
C VAL A 357 42.37 -8.68 -41.70
N PRO A 358 41.96 -7.61 -42.40
CA PRO A 358 41.32 -6.49 -41.73
C PRO A 358 40.03 -6.16 -42.47
N ALA A 359 38.92 -6.81 -42.08
CA ALA A 359 37.58 -6.41 -42.53
C ALA A 359 36.44 -6.88 -41.63
N LEU A 360 36.69 -7.78 -40.66
CA LEU A 360 35.62 -8.35 -39.83
C LEU A 360 35.51 -7.73 -38.43
N GLU A 361 36.60 -7.17 -37.87
CA GLU A 361 36.55 -6.56 -36.54
C GLU A 361 35.93 -5.15 -36.53
N ASP A 362 36.15 -4.35 -37.58
CA ASP A 362 35.60 -2.99 -37.68
C ASP A 362 34.07 -2.98 -37.80
N ASN A 363 33.48 -3.99 -38.44
CA ASN A 363 32.02 -4.09 -38.57
C ASN A 363 31.34 -4.51 -37.26
N LEU A 364 32.04 -5.28 -36.41
CA LEU A 364 31.52 -5.66 -35.09
C LEU A 364 31.60 -4.49 -34.08
N ALA A 365 32.65 -3.67 -34.15
CA ALA A 365 32.80 -2.46 -33.35
C ALA A 365 31.75 -1.39 -33.72
N LYS A 366 31.48 -1.19 -35.01
CA LYS A 366 30.48 -0.23 -35.51
C LYS A 366 29.04 -0.65 -35.17
N ALA A 367 28.76 -1.95 -35.08
CA ALA A 367 27.46 -2.47 -34.66
C ALA A 367 27.22 -2.32 -33.14
N LYS A 368 28.26 -2.50 -32.31
CA LYS A 368 28.16 -2.28 -30.85
C LYS A 368 28.00 -0.81 -30.48
N GLY A 369 28.64 0.12 -31.21
CA GLY A 369 28.48 1.56 -31.02
C GLY A 369 27.05 2.07 -31.26
N ARG A 370 26.38 1.57 -32.31
CA ARG A 370 25.00 1.98 -32.63
C ARG A 370 23.95 1.50 -31.62
N ARG A 371 24.19 0.39 -30.91
CA ARG A 371 23.31 -0.06 -29.82
C ARG A 371 23.39 0.85 -28.60
N ARG A 372 24.60 1.27 -28.20
CA ARG A 372 24.78 2.17 -27.03
C ARG A 372 24.20 3.57 -27.25
N VAL A 373 24.24 4.10 -28.48
CA VAL A 373 23.62 5.40 -28.80
C VAL A 373 22.09 5.32 -28.75
N ARG A 374 21.49 4.19 -29.19
CA ARG A 374 20.04 3.98 -29.09
C ARG A 374 19.55 3.79 -27.66
N GLU A 375 20.30 3.10 -26.81
CA GLU A 375 19.96 2.98 -25.39
C GLU A 375 20.03 4.33 -24.66
N ARG A 376 21.05 5.15 -24.95
CA ARG A 376 21.13 6.51 -24.40
C ARG A 376 20.00 7.43 -24.87
N ALA A 377 19.60 7.33 -26.15
CA ALA A 377 18.47 8.10 -26.67
C ALA A 377 17.13 7.66 -26.06
N MET A 378 16.92 6.36 -25.81
CA MET A 378 15.71 5.90 -25.11
C MET A 378 15.68 6.32 -23.63
N VAL A 379 16.83 6.32 -22.95
CA VAL A 379 16.90 6.78 -21.55
C VAL A 379 16.65 8.29 -21.46
N ALA A 380 17.14 9.09 -22.41
CA ALA A 380 16.86 10.53 -22.44
C ALA A 380 15.37 10.84 -22.66
N ILE A 381 14.70 10.12 -23.58
CA ILE A 381 13.25 10.31 -23.83
C ILE A 381 12.38 9.87 -22.64
N LYS A 382 12.91 9.00 -21.76
CA LYS A 382 12.19 8.53 -20.56
C LYS A 382 12.40 9.43 -19.33
N ILE A 383 13.28 10.42 -19.41
CA ILE A 383 13.49 11.42 -18.36
C ILE A 383 12.68 12.71 -18.65
N GLU A 384 12.17 12.87 -19.88
CA GLU A 384 11.45 14.07 -20.34
C GLU A 384 9.92 13.87 -20.50
N ARG A 385 9.38 12.79 -19.93
CA ARG A 385 7.93 12.53 -19.75
C ARG A 385 7.69 12.08 -18.33
#